data_AF-A0AA48LXV7-F1
#
_entry.id   AF-A0AA48LXV7-F1
#
_cell.length_a   1.000
_cell.length_b   1.000
_cell.length_c   1.000
_cell.angle_alpha   90.00
_cell.angle_beta   90.00
_cell.angle_gamma   90.00
#
_symmetry.space_group_name_H-M   'P 1'
#
loop_
_entity.id
_entity.type
_entity.pdbx_description
1 polymer ?
#
loop_
_entity_poly.entity_id
_entity_poly.type
_entity_poly.pdbx_seq_one_letter_code
_entity_poly.pdbx_strand_id
1 'polypeptide(L)'
;MPKKTPPPSRQKIEQARLLYDAGAPIAEILALLKLTAAQFRRFREADGWPMRASACARKADPPQPPQPPPPARDHGRLIARLEDAVEREFARAETALEKHAPKTIESSARALATLVKALAELKRLRRDAGGLQEDATRDDDETDASNEPPRELAELRAELARRLERLRVERAPE
;
A
#
# COMPACT_ATOMS: atom_id res chain seq x y z
N MET A 1 19.86 -15.47 43.19
CA MET A 1 21.24 -14.93 43.13
C MET A 1 21.65 -14.80 41.67
N PRO A 2 21.93 -13.59 41.14
CA PRO A 2 22.36 -13.43 39.75
C PRO A 2 23.77 -14.02 39.58
N LYS A 3 23.88 -15.04 38.73
CA LYS A 3 25.15 -15.70 38.38
C LYS A 3 26.08 -14.65 37.74
N LYS A 4 27.19 -14.30 38.41
CA LYS A 4 28.22 -13.42 37.86
C LYS A 4 28.85 -14.13 36.65
N THR A 5 28.51 -13.67 35.45
CA THR A 5 29.11 -14.17 34.21
C THR A 5 30.60 -13.79 34.21
N PRO A 6 31.51 -14.71 33.88
CA PRO A 6 32.94 -14.39 33.81
C PRO A 6 33.18 -13.28 32.78
N PRO A 7 34.19 -12.41 33.00
CA PRO A 7 34.54 -11.39 32.03
C PRO A 7 34.93 -12.05 30.70
N PRO A 8 34.48 -11.52 29.55
CA PRO A 8 34.89 -12.03 28.25
C PRO A 8 36.38 -11.83 28.05
N SER A 9 36.99 -12.70 27.25
CA SER A 9 38.42 -12.65 26.95
C SER A 9 38.80 -11.34 26.28
N ARG A 10 40.02 -10.84 26.55
CA ARG A 10 40.58 -9.62 25.97
C ARG A 10 40.48 -9.59 24.43
N GLN A 11 40.69 -10.72 23.77
CA GLN A 11 40.54 -10.88 22.33
C GLN A 11 39.13 -10.51 21.83
N LYS A 12 38.08 -10.85 22.58
CA LYS A 12 36.69 -10.49 22.22
C LYS A 12 36.45 -8.99 22.34
N ILE A 13 37.10 -8.32 23.28
CA ILE A 13 37.01 -6.86 23.46
C ILE A 13 37.69 -6.17 22.29
N GLU A 14 38.88 -6.61 21.89
CA GLU A 14 39.61 -6.07 20.73
C GLU A 14 38.84 -6.29 19.41
N GLN A 15 38.26 -7.48 19.22
CA GLN A 15 37.42 -7.77 18.06
C GLN A 15 36.14 -6.92 18.05
N ALA A 16 35.49 -6.73 19.22
CA ALA A 16 34.35 -5.84 19.36
C ALA A 16 34.71 -4.40 19.01
N ARG A 17 35.90 -3.94 19.41
CA ARG A 17 36.41 -2.60 19.09
C ARG A 17 36.62 -2.42 17.60
N LEU A 18 37.27 -3.37 16.93
CA LEU A 18 37.50 -3.31 15.50
C LEU A 18 36.18 -3.24 14.71
N LEU A 19 35.22 -4.08 15.07
CA LEU A 19 33.88 -4.09 14.45
C LEU A 19 33.08 -2.84 14.77
N TYR A 20 33.21 -2.34 16.01
CA TYR A 20 32.68 -1.05 16.39
C TYR A 20 33.28 -0.03 15.45
N ASP A 21 34.57 0.28 15.54
CA ASP A 21 35.28 1.27 14.73
C ASP A 21 34.92 1.21 13.23
N ALA A 22 34.83 0.01 12.64
CA ALA A 22 34.45 -0.23 11.24
C ALA A 22 33.02 0.17 10.82
N GLY A 23 32.10 0.47 11.75
CA GLY A 23 30.73 0.86 11.38
C GLY A 23 29.66 -0.20 11.63
N ALA A 24 30.01 -1.40 12.11
CA ALA A 24 29.06 -2.50 12.17
C ALA A 24 27.90 -2.21 13.16
N PRO A 25 26.67 -2.65 12.85
CA PRO A 25 25.53 -2.52 13.75
C PRO A 25 25.78 -3.20 15.11
N ILE A 26 25.45 -2.52 16.20
CA ILE A 26 25.67 -3.05 17.57
C ILE A 26 24.99 -4.40 17.75
N ALA A 27 23.79 -4.60 17.19
CA ALA A 27 23.08 -5.88 17.26
C ALA A 27 23.88 -7.04 16.63
N GLU A 28 24.54 -6.80 15.50
CA GLU A 28 25.36 -7.81 14.81
C GLU A 28 26.64 -8.12 15.59
N ILE A 29 27.30 -7.10 16.16
CA ILE A 29 28.47 -7.27 17.02
C ILE A 29 28.12 -8.15 18.24
N LEU A 30 26.98 -7.89 18.88
CA LEU A 30 26.50 -8.65 20.03
C LEU A 30 26.21 -10.12 19.66
N ALA A 31 25.55 -10.35 18.53
CA ALA A 31 25.24 -11.69 18.04
C ALA A 31 26.51 -12.49 17.69
N LEU A 32 27.44 -11.87 16.97
CA LEU A 32 28.69 -12.50 16.51
C LEU A 32 29.60 -12.89 17.68
N LEU A 33 29.74 -12.01 18.66
CA LEU A 33 30.65 -12.22 19.80
C LEU A 33 29.98 -12.92 20.99
N LYS A 34 28.68 -13.23 20.86
CA LYS A 34 27.82 -13.79 21.92
C LYS A 34 27.90 -12.96 23.20
N LEU A 35 27.85 -11.64 23.06
CA LEU A 35 27.86 -10.68 24.15
C LEU A 35 26.45 -10.15 24.41
N THR A 36 26.15 -9.85 25.66
CA THR A 36 24.92 -9.13 26.01
C THR A 36 25.12 -7.62 25.87
N ALA A 37 24.05 -6.87 25.61
CA ALA A 37 24.10 -5.41 25.53
C ALA A 37 24.64 -4.76 26.82
N ALA A 38 24.36 -5.37 27.98
CA ALA A 38 24.88 -4.91 29.27
C ALA A 38 26.39 -5.07 29.39
N GLN A 39 26.94 -6.20 28.91
CA GLN A 39 28.38 -6.42 28.88
C GLN A 39 29.08 -5.45 27.92
N PHE A 40 28.54 -5.27 26.71
CA PHE A 40 29.10 -4.34 25.73
C PHE A 40 29.14 -2.88 26.22
N ARG A 41 28.07 -2.40 26.88
CA ARG A 41 28.07 -1.05 27.49
C ARG A 41 29.17 -0.89 28.53
N ARG A 42 29.37 -1.89 29.40
CA ARG A 42 30.43 -1.87 30.42
C ARG A 42 31.83 -1.79 29.82
N PHE A 43 32.12 -2.53 28.74
CA PHE A 43 33.43 -2.44 28.07
C PHE A 43 33.64 -1.10 27.40
N ARG A 44 32.62 -0.63 26.67
CA ARG A 44 32.64 0.68 26.04
C ARG A 44 32.97 1.79 27.04
N GLU A 45 32.34 1.75 28.22
CA GLU A 45 32.60 2.71 29.30
C GLU A 45 33.96 2.53 29.96
N ALA A 46 34.38 1.29 30.23
CA ALA A 46 35.67 0.99 30.86
C ALA A 46 36.87 1.35 29.96
N ASP A 47 36.75 1.15 28.65
CA ASP A 47 37.78 1.45 27.66
C ASP A 47 37.62 2.84 27.02
N GLY A 48 36.64 3.65 27.47
CA GLY A 48 36.44 5.03 27.04
C GLY A 48 36.05 5.21 25.57
N TRP A 49 35.35 4.24 24.96
CA TRP A 49 34.98 4.33 23.54
C TRP A 49 33.85 5.35 23.34
N PRO A 50 33.99 6.28 22.37
CA PRO A 50 32.98 7.31 22.14
C PRO A 50 31.65 6.69 21.73
N MET A 51 30.54 7.24 22.25
CA MET A 51 29.20 6.82 21.83
C MET A 51 28.98 7.25 20.38
N ARG A 52 28.85 6.29 19.48
CA ARG A 52 28.32 6.54 18.14
C ARG A 52 26.97 7.20 18.25
N ALA A 53 26.77 8.28 17.49
CA ALA A 53 25.44 8.78 17.23
C ALA A 53 24.63 7.61 16.66
N SER A 54 23.63 7.15 17.42
CA SER A 54 22.73 6.08 16.97
C SER A 54 22.18 6.48 15.60
N ALA A 55 22.12 5.56 14.63
CA ALA A 55 21.39 5.83 13.39
C ALA A 55 19.89 6.16 13.65
N CYS A 56 19.39 5.83 14.85
CA CYS A 56 18.06 6.21 15.36
C CYS A 56 18.02 7.57 16.07
N ALA A 57 19.16 8.23 16.31
CA ALA A 57 19.18 9.64 16.68
C ALA A 57 18.84 10.40 15.39
N ARG A 58 17.54 10.66 15.19
CA ARG A 58 17.12 11.73 14.28
C ARG A 58 17.98 12.92 14.65
N LYS A 59 18.82 13.37 13.72
CA LYS A 59 19.50 14.66 13.88
C LYS A 59 18.40 15.63 14.29
N ALA A 60 18.58 16.33 15.40
CA ALA A 60 17.86 17.58 15.58
C ALA A 60 18.27 18.39 14.35
N ASP A 61 17.36 18.51 13.39
CA ASP A 61 17.60 19.30 12.20
C ASP A 61 18.07 20.69 12.66
N PRO A 62 19.08 21.31 12.01
CA PRO A 62 19.30 22.74 12.19
C PRO A 62 17.94 23.44 12.04
N PRO A 63 17.62 24.51 12.81
CA PRO A 63 16.28 25.09 12.86
C PRO A 63 15.75 25.22 11.45
N GLN A 64 14.85 24.31 11.12
CA GLN A 64 14.44 24.13 9.75
C GLN A 64 13.64 25.38 9.44
N PRO A 65 13.99 26.16 8.39
CA PRO A 65 13.10 27.23 7.95
C PRO A 65 11.71 26.60 7.80
N PRO A 66 10.64 27.28 8.25
CA PRO A 66 9.33 26.68 8.46
C PRO A 66 9.00 25.80 7.26
N GLN A 67 9.00 24.48 7.49
CA GLN A 67 8.69 23.55 6.41
C GLN A 67 7.28 23.92 5.93
N PRO A 68 7.06 24.09 4.62
CA PRO A 68 5.71 24.24 4.11
C PRO A 68 4.90 23.04 4.61
N PRO A 69 3.62 23.24 4.98
CA PRO A 69 2.77 22.15 5.44
C PRO A 69 2.88 20.97 4.46
N PRO A 70 2.89 19.72 4.97
CA PRO A 70 2.94 18.55 4.09
C PRO A 70 1.88 18.74 3.01
N PRO A 71 2.22 18.57 1.72
CA PRO A 71 1.26 18.83 0.66
C PRO A 71 0.03 17.99 0.97
N ALA A 72 -1.14 18.65 0.98
CA ALA A 72 -2.42 17.99 1.15
C ALA A 72 -2.40 16.73 0.28
N ARG A 73 -2.81 15.59 0.86
CA ARG A 73 -2.81 14.31 0.14
C ARG A 73 -3.56 14.53 -1.17
N ASP A 74 -2.80 14.57 -2.27
CA ASP A 74 -3.35 14.89 -3.57
C ASP A 74 -4.06 13.65 -4.11
N HIS A 75 -5.30 13.50 -3.65
CA HIS A 75 -6.21 12.45 -4.07
C HIS A 75 -6.42 12.49 -5.58
N GLY A 76 -6.38 13.67 -6.22
CA GLY A 76 -6.46 13.83 -7.67
C GLY A 76 -5.29 13.16 -8.38
N ARG A 77 -4.05 13.42 -7.94
CA ARG A 77 -2.85 12.76 -8.49
C ARG A 77 -2.83 11.26 -8.21
N LEU A 78 -3.46 10.77 -7.15
CA LEU A 78 -3.56 9.34 -6.89
C LEU A 78 -4.64 8.67 -7.75
N ILE A 79 -5.78 9.35 -8.01
CA ILE A 79 -6.81 8.89 -8.95
C ILE A 79 -6.22 8.73 -10.35
N ALA A 80 -5.52 9.75 -10.87
CA ALA A 80 -4.90 9.70 -12.19
C ALA A 80 -3.93 8.52 -12.33
N ARG A 81 -3.11 8.27 -11.30
CA ARG A 81 -2.19 7.11 -11.29
C ARG A 81 -2.90 5.76 -11.27
N LEU A 82 -4.06 5.66 -10.64
CA LEU A 82 -4.87 4.45 -10.65
C LEU A 82 -5.54 4.25 -12.01
N GLU A 83 -6.00 5.32 -12.65
CA GLU A 83 -6.54 5.31 -14.02
C GLU A 83 -5.45 4.81 -15.01
N ASP A 84 -4.24 5.38 -14.96
CA ASP A 84 -3.09 4.93 -15.76
C ASP A 84 -2.72 3.45 -15.52
N ALA A 85 -2.91 2.95 -14.29
CA ALA A 85 -2.65 1.56 -13.96
C ALA A 85 -3.72 0.61 -14.52
N VAL A 86 -4.98 1.05 -14.49
CA VAL A 86 -6.10 0.31 -15.09
C VAL A 86 -5.92 0.20 -16.60
N GLU A 87 -5.59 1.30 -17.29
CA GLU A 87 -5.36 1.29 -18.75
C GLU A 87 -4.23 0.34 -19.16
N ARG A 88 -3.11 0.33 -18.40
CA ARG A 88 -2.00 -0.60 -18.65
C ARG A 88 -2.39 -2.06 -18.44
N GLU A 89 -3.19 -2.35 -17.41
CA GLU A 89 -3.68 -3.71 -17.18
C GLU A 89 -4.70 -4.16 -18.22
N PHE A 90 -5.50 -3.24 -18.78
CA PHE A 90 -6.35 -3.54 -19.94
C PHE A 90 -5.52 -3.90 -21.17
N ALA A 91 -4.52 -3.09 -21.53
CA ALA A 91 -3.62 -3.41 -22.65
C ALA A 91 -2.89 -4.75 -22.45
N ARG A 92 -2.51 -5.06 -21.20
CA ARG A 92 -1.93 -6.36 -20.84
C ARG A 92 -2.93 -7.52 -21.00
N ALA A 93 -4.19 -7.31 -20.62
CA ALA A 93 -5.24 -8.30 -20.78
C ALA A 93 -5.57 -8.54 -22.26
N GLU A 94 -5.61 -7.49 -23.08
CA GLU A 94 -5.85 -7.58 -24.52
C GLU A 94 -4.74 -8.37 -25.23
N THR A 95 -3.48 -8.05 -24.97
CA THR A 95 -2.35 -8.82 -25.54
C THR A 95 -2.33 -10.28 -25.05
N ALA A 96 -2.80 -10.55 -23.83
CA ALA A 96 -2.95 -11.91 -23.31
C ALA A 96 -4.13 -12.66 -23.96
N LEU A 97 -5.20 -11.94 -24.33
CA LEU A 97 -6.34 -12.47 -25.05
C LEU A 97 -5.97 -12.84 -26.49
N GLU A 98 -5.23 -11.96 -27.20
CA GLU A 98 -4.68 -12.24 -28.53
C GLU A 98 -3.79 -13.47 -28.55
N LYS A 99 -3.03 -13.68 -27.47
CA LYS A 99 -2.13 -14.84 -27.30
C LYS A 99 -2.82 -16.07 -26.70
N HIS A 100 -4.14 -16.02 -26.49
CA HIS A 100 -4.94 -17.08 -25.86
C HIS A 100 -4.33 -17.64 -24.58
N ALA A 101 -3.90 -16.76 -23.66
CA ALA A 101 -3.26 -17.13 -22.41
C ALA A 101 -4.25 -17.02 -21.22
N PRO A 102 -5.02 -18.08 -20.89
CA PRO A 102 -6.13 -18.00 -19.94
C PRO A 102 -5.70 -17.64 -18.51
N LYS A 103 -4.55 -18.15 -18.06
CA LYS A 103 -4.03 -17.88 -16.70
C LYS A 103 -3.66 -16.41 -16.49
N THR A 104 -3.16 -15.75 -17.54
CA THR A 104 -2.85 -14.31 -17.47
C THR A 104 -4.10 -13.46 -17.56
N ILE A 105 -5.12 -13.89 -18.31
CA ILE A 105 -6.43 -13.22 -18.38
C ILE A 105 -7.12 -13.24 -17.01
N GLU A 106 -7.16 -14.39 -16.34
CA GLU A 106 -7.74 -14.48 -14.98
C GLU A 106 -6.99 -13.61 -13.97
N SER A 107 -5.65 -13.57 -14.05
CA SER A 107 -4.82 -12.72 -13.20
C SER A 107 -5.09 -11.23 -13.46
N SER A 108 -5.16 -10.82 -14.73
CA SER A 108 -5.47 -9.43 -15.10
C SER A 108 -6.89 -9.03 -14.69
N ALA A 109 -7.88 -9.93 -14.80
CA ALA A 109 -9.24 -9.65 -14.33
C ALA A 109 -9.30 -9.39 -12.81
N ARG A 110 -8.56 -10.17 -12.01
CA ARG A 110 -8.45 -9.96 -10.56
C ARG A 110 -7.72 -8.66 -10.21
N ALA A 111 -6.69 -8.30 -10.97
CA ALA A 111 -5.97 -7.04 -10.81
C ALA A 111 -6.87 -5.85 -11.14
N LEU A 112 -7.59 -5.89 -12.28
CA LEU A 112 -8.55 -4.87 -12.69
C LEU A 112 -9.66 -4.67 -11.64
N ALA A 113 -10.26 -5.75 -11.13
CA ALA A 113 -11.28 -5.66 -10.08
C ALA A 113 -10.77 -4.95 -8.82
N THR A 114 -9.52 -5.21 -8.45
CA THR A 114 -8.87 -4.59 -7.27
C THR A 114 -8.59 -3.10 -7.52
N LEU A 115 -8.06 -2.75 -8.68
CA LEU A 115 -7.76 -1.36 -9.06
C LEU A 115 -9.02 -0.52 -9.17
N VAL A 116 -10.07 -1.04 -9.82
CA VAL A 116 -11.36 -0.36 -9.95
C VAL A 116 -12.00 -0.15 -8.59
N LYS A 117 -11.95 -1.14 -7.69
CA LYS A 117 -12.43 -0.98 -6.31
C LYS A 117 -11.66 0.11 -5.55
N ALA A 118 -10.34 0.13 -5.65
CA ALA A 118 -9.51 1.16 -5.02
C ALA A 118 -9.82 2.57 -5.57
N LEU A 119 -10.05 2.68 -6.89
CA LEU A 119 -10.43 3.93 -7.54
C LEU A 119 -11.83 4.39 -7.09
N ALA A 120 -12.81 3.49 -6.99
CA ALA A 120 -14.15 3.81 -6.52
C ALA A 120 -14.15 4.32 -5.08
N GLU A 121 -13.42 3.65 -4.17
CA GLU A 121 -13.27 4.09 -2.79
C GLU A 121 -12.56 5.45 -2.70
N LEU A 122 -11.51 5.68 -3.50
CA LEU A 122 -10.79 6.95 -3.51
C LEU A 122 -11.65 8.11 -4.07
N LYS A 123 -12.47 7.85 -5.08
CA LYS A 123 -13.46 8.80 -5.60
C LYS A 123 -14.57 9.07 -4.57
N ARG A 124 -14.99 8.08 -3.77
CA ARG A 124 -15.93 8.28 -2.66
C ARG A 124 -15.34 9.17 -1.57
N LEU A 125 -14.13 8.84 -1.09
CA LEU A 125 -13.42 9.65 -0.09
C LEU A 125 -13.20 11.09 -0.55
N ARG A 126 -12.95 11.33 -1.84
CA ARG A 126 -12.84 12.69 -2.38
C ARG A 126 -14.17 13.45 -2.35
N ARG A 127 -15.29 12.78 -2.65
CA ARG A 127 -16.63 13.38 -2.54
C ARG A 127 -16.99 13.67 -1.09
N ASP A 128 -16.75 12.71 -0.20
CA ASP A 128 -16.99 12.86 1.24
C ASP A 128 -16.13 13.98 1.86
N ALA A 129 -14.88 14.14 1.40
CA ALA A 129 -13.99 15.23 1.81
C ALA A 129 -14.35 16.60 1.21
N GLY A 130 -14.99 16.63 0.03
CA GLY A 130 -15.50 17.85 -0.61
C GLY A 130 -16.88 18.29 -0.10
N GLY A 131 -17.70 17.36 0.38
CA GLY A 131 -19.06 17.64 0.87
C GLY A 131 -19.11 18.54 2.11
N LEU A 132 -18.06 18.56 2.94
CA LEU A 132 -17.97 19.47 4.09
C LEU A 132 -17.79 20.95 3.72
N GLN A 133 -17.53 21.28 2.44
CA GLN A 133 -17.30 22.66 2.01
C GLN A 133 -18.34 23.20 1.01
N GLU A 134 -19.23 22.35 0.47
CA GLU A 134 -20.22 22.75 -0.55
C GLU A 134 -21.70 22.52 -0.15
N ASP A 135 -21.97 22.00 1.06
CA ASP A 135 -23.34 21.78 1.58
C ASP A 135 -24.14 23.05 1.92
N ALA A 136 -23.67 24.24 1.54
CA ALA A 136 -24.41 25.48 1.70
C ALA A 136 -25.13 25.96 0.42
N THR A 137 -24.94 25.32 -0.74
CA THR A 137 -25.43 25.89 -2.02
C THR A 137 -25.98 24.91 -3.06
N ARG A 138 -26.31 23.66 -2.71
CA ARG A 138 -27.00 22.79 -3.68
C ARG A 138 -28.01 21.86 -3.04
N ASP A 139 -29.04 22.50 -2.50
CA ASP A 139 -30.37 21.92 -2.41
C ASP A 139 -31.00 22.00 -3.81
N ASP A 140 -30.81 20.97 -4.63
CA ASP A 140 -31.81 20.55 -5.63
C ASP A 140 -31.39 19.24 -6.30
N ASP A 141 -32.27 18.25 -6.16
CA ASP A 141 -32.44 17.05 -6.98
C ASP A 141 -31.20 16.24 -7.37
N GLU A 142 -30.97 15.12 -6.68
CA GLU A 142 -30.98 13.84 -7.39
C GLU A 142 -31.23 12.69 -6.39
N THR A 143 -32.47 12.21 -6.46
CA THR A 143 -32.98 11.04 -5.79
C THR A 143 -32.15 9.82 -6.15
N ASP A 144 -31.93 8.97 -5.15
CA ASP A 144 -31.47 7.58 -5.19
C ASP A 144 -31.78 6.82 -6.51
N ALA A 145 -30.92 6.99 -7.52
CA ALA A 145 -30.99 6.28 -8.81
C ALA A 145 -30.08 5.04 -8.83
N SER A 146 -29.74 4.49 -7.66
CA SER A 146 -28.74 3.42 -7.52
C SER A 146 -29.29 2.01 -7.76
N ASN A 147 -30.60 1.85 -7.98
CA ASN A 147 -31.25 0.54 -8.08
C ASN A 147 -32.12 0.33 -9.34
N GLU A 148 -32.27 1.35 -10.18
CA GLU A 148 -32.92 1.21 -11.48
C GLU A 148 -31.84 0.92 -12.53
N PRO A 149 -31.84 -0.23 -13.22
CA PRO A 149 -30.91 -0.43 -14.32
C PRO A 149 -31.11 0.69 -15.36
N PRO A 150 -30.04 1.15 -16.05
CA PRO A 150 -30.16 2.11 -17.15
C PRO A 150 -31.34 1.70 -18.03
N ARG A 151 -32.27 2.63 -18.32
CA ARG A 151 -33.54 2.32 -19.04
C ARG A 151 -33.31 1.44 -20.28
N GLU A 152 -32.18 1.66 -20.93
CA GLU A 152 -31.67 0.89 -22.08
C GLU A 152 -31.45 -0.60 -21.79
N LEU A 153 -30.93 -0.99 -20.62
CA LEU A 153 -30.75 -2.39 -20.23
C LEU A 153 -32.06 -3.08 -19.86
N ALA A 154 -33.00 -2.34 -19.24
CA ALA A 154 -34.33 -2.85 -18.97
C ALA A 154 -35.10 -3.12 -20.28
N GLU A 155 -35.01 -2.19 -21.23
CA GLU A 155 -35.58 -2.33 -22.58
C GLU A 155 -34.95 -3.50 -23.34
N LEU A 156 -33.61 -3.65 -23.28
CA LEU A 156 -32.90 -4.77 -23.90
C LEU A 156 -33.34 -6.11 -23.30
N ARG A 157 -33.47 -6.19 -21.97
CA ARG A 157 -33.96 -7.40 -21.28
C ARG A 157 -35.40 -7.72 -21.66
N ALA A 158 -36.26 -6.72 -21.77
CA ALA A 158 -37.65 -6.88 -22.17
C ALA A 158 -37.78 -7.33 -23.63
N GLU A 159 -36.96 -6.79 -24.54
CA GLU A 159 -36.95 -7.24 -25.94
C GLU A 159 -36.40 -8.66 -26.09
N LEU A 160 -35.37 -9.01 -25.33
CA LEU A 160 -34.79 -10.35 -25.32
C LEU A 160 -35.78 -11.38 -24.75
N ALA A 161 -36.52 -11.03 -23.71
CA ALA A 161 -37.63 -11.84 -23.19
C ALA A 161 -38.73 -12.06 -24.23
N ARG A 162 -39.17 -11.01 -24.94
CA ARG A 162 -40.16 -11.11 -26.03
C ARG A 162 -39.67 -11.99 -27.18
N ARG A 163 -38.37 -11.92 -27.52
CA ARG A 163 -37.75 -12.76 -28.56
C ARG A 163 -37.67 -14.23 -28.16
N LEU A 164 -37.32 -14.51 -26.90
CA LEU A 164 -37.32 -15.87 -26.37
C LEU A 164 -38.72 -16.47 -26.30
N GLU A 165 -39.74 -15.68 -25.95
CA GLU A 165 -41.12 -16.16 -25.93
C GLU A 165 -41.62 -16.50 -27.34
N ARG A 166 -41.34 -15.66 -28.35
CA ARG A 166 -41.63 -15.97 -29.76
C ARG A 166 -40.98 -17.27 -30.20
N LEU A 167 -39.70 -17.48 -29.87
CA LEU A 167 -38.98 -18.72 -30.19
C LEU A 167 -39.52 -19.94 -29.43
N ARG A 168 -40.04 -19.77 -28.21
CA ARG A 168 -40.68 -20.87 -27.47
C ARG A 168 -42.01 -21.27 -28.08
N VAL A 169 -42.80 -20.30 -28.52
CA VAL A 169 -44.08 -20.55 -29.22
C VAL A 169 -43.83 -21.18 -30.60
N GLU A 170 -42.82 -20.72 -31.34
CA GLU A 170 -42.42 -21.30 -32.63
C GLU A 170 -41.79 -22.71 -32.50
N ARG A 171 -41.14 -23.00 -31.37
CA ARG A 171 -40.52 -24.31 -31.07
C ARG A 171 -41.49 -25.31 -30.42
N ALA A 172 -42.74 -24.93 -30.20
CA ALA A 172 -43.80 -25.84 -29.78
C ALA A 172 -44.75 -26.16 -30.95
N PRO A 173 -44.34 -26.98 -31.94
CA PRO A 173 -45.29 -27.85 -32.61
C PRO A 173 -45.66 -29.01 -31.65
N GLU A 174 -46.89 -29.52 -31.76
CA GLU A 174 -47.47 -30.63 -30.97
C GLU A 174 -46.51 -31.79 -30.65
#